data_AF-A0A1H1P5D3-F1
#
_entry.id   AF-A0A1H1P5D3-F1
#
_cell.length_a   1.000
_cell.length_b   1.000
_cell.length_c   1.000
_cell.angle_alpha   90.00
_cell.angle_beta   90.00
_cell.angle_gamma   90.00
#
_symmetry.space_group_name_H-M   'P 1'
#
loop_
_entity.id
_entity.type
_entity.pdbx_description
1 polymer ?
#
loop_
_entity_poly.entity_id
_entity_poly.type
_entity_poly.pdbx_seq_one_letter_code
_entity_poly.pdbx_strand_id
1 'polypeptide(L)'
;MKQSHLKIDDRFEKLAVYQLRKIKQMEKEQEKLRIEQLTFLNDLRTEIIEEVKNKKSMDDILSPKQVAKEYQVSRKTFDRMVNNGLQVLQSHFGASVRVKRENLENFLNDKYHVR
;
A
#
# COMPACT_ATOMS: atom_id res chain seq x y z
N MET A 1 53.55 16.31 58.13
CA MET A 1 52.49 15.30 57.92
C MET A 1 51.49 15.88 56.94
N LYS A 2 51.46 15.39 55.69
CA LYS A 2 50.60 15.92 54.62
C LYS A 2 49.26 15.19 54.62
N GLN A 3 48.21 15.85 55.13
CA GLN A 3 46.83 15.43 54.89
C GLN A 3 46.33 16.15 53.64
N SER A 4 46.40 15.51 52.46
CA SER A 4 45.78 16.08 51.25
C SER A 4 45.53 15.03 50.17
N HIS A 5 44.96 13.88 50.50
CA HIS A 5 44.56 12.90 49.50
C HIS A 5 43.30 12.17 49.95
N LEU A 6 42.11 12.79 49.85
CA LEU A 6 40.84 12.03 49.89
C LEU A 6 39.58 12.87 49.52
N LYS A 7 39.66 13.86 48.63
CA LYS A 7 38.48 14.66 48.20
C LYS A 7 38.31 14.81 46.68
N ILE A 8 39.19 14.17 45.91
CA ILE A 8 39.20 14.29 44.45
C ILE A 8 38.20 13.29 43.83
N ASP A 9 38.10 12.07 44.37
CA ASP A 9 37.25 10.99 43.82
C ASP A 9 35.74 11.30 43.78
N ASP A 10 35.19 11.88 44.85
CA ASP A 10 33.74 12.03 45.00
C ASP A 10 33.11 13.01 43.97
N ARG A 11 33.90 13.97 43.45
CA ARG A 11 33.43 14.86 42.37
C ARG A 11 33.53 14.20 40.99
N PHE A 12 34.57 13.41 40.74
CA PHE A 12 34.73 12.69 39.48
C PHE A 12 33.68 11.59 39.36
N GLU A 13 33.37 10.89 40.44
CA GLU A 13 32.27 9.91 40.47
C GLU A 13 30.92 10.57 40.19
N LYS A 14 30.62 11.73 40.80
CA LYS A 14 29.38 12.48 40.53
C LYS A 14 29.28 12.93 39.07
N LEU A 15 30.38 13.39 38.48
CA LEU A 15 30.44 13.76 37.07
C LEU A 15 30.26 12.55 36.15
N ALA A 16 30.89 11.41 36.46
CA ALA A 16 30.73 10.18 35.71
C ALA A 16 29.28 9.67 35.75
N VAL A 17 28.65 9.68 36.93
CA VAL A 17 27.23 9.31 37.09
C VAL A 17 26.32 10.26 36.30
N TYR A 18 26.59 11.55 36.31
CA TYR A 18 25.84 12.53 35.53
C TYR A 18 25.98 12.30 34.02
N GLN A 19 27.20 12.07 33.53
CA GLN A 19 27.45 11.77 32.13
C GLN A 19 26.78 10.47 31.69
N LEU A 20 26.85 9.41 32.50
CA LEU A 20 26.18 8.14 32.25
C LEU A 20 24.65 8.29 32.17
N ARG A 21 24.05 9.12 33.02
CA ARG A 21 22.61 9.42 32.94
C ARG A 21 22.25 10.14 31.65
N LYS A 22 23.07 11.10 31.24
CA LYS A 22 22.87 11.85 29.99
C LYS A 22 22.99 10.94 28.76
N ILE A 23 23.97 10.03 28.74
CA ILE A 23 24.13 9.02 27.68
C ILE A 23 22.88 8.14 27.60
N LYS A 24 22.41 7.60 28.72
CA LYS A 24 21.18 6.78 28.76
C LYS A 24 19.93 7.53 28.29
N GLN A 25 19.86 8.84 28.52
CA GLN A 25 18.76 9.67 28.01
C GLN A 25 18.85 9.83 26.48
N MET A 26 20.03 10.12 25.95
CA MET A 26 20.23 10.22 24.50
C MET A 26 19.95 8.90 23.78
N GLU A 27 20.35 7.76 24.36
CA GLU A 27 20.04 6.43 23.81
C GLU A 27 18.53 6.18 23.72
N LYS A 28 17.77 6.59 24.75
CA LYS A 28 16.30 6.48 24.74
C LYS A 28 15.66 7.38 23.69
N GLU A 29 16.15 8.59 23.52
CA GLU A 29 15.66 9.51 22.50
C GLU A 29 15.93 8.99 21.08
N GLN A 30 17.12 8.41 20.85
CA GLN A 30 17.46 7.78 19.56
C GLN A 30 16.57 6.59 19.26
N GLU A 31 16.30 5.73 20.25
CA GLU A 31 15.40 4.59 20.06
C GLU A 31 13.97 5.04 19.74
N LYS A 32 13.50 6.10 20.40
CA LYS A 32 12.17 6.67 20.11
C LYS A 32 12.08 7.20 18.69
N LEU A 33 13.08 7.96 18.24
CA LEU A 33 13.15 8.46 16.86
C LEU A 33 13.19 7.33 15.83
N ARG A 34 13.90 6.23 16.14
CA ARG A 34 13.97 5.07 15.25
C ARG A 34 12.61 4.38 15.11
N ILE A 35 11.88 4.23 16.21
CA ILE A 35 10.51 3.68 16.20
C ILE A 35 9.59 4.57 15.37
N GLU A 36 9.64 5.90 15.57
CA GLU A 36 8.82 6.86 14.81
C GLU A 36 9.12 6.82 13.31
N GLN A 37 10.39 6.67 12.92
CA GLN A 37 10.77 6.49 11.50
C GLN A 37 10.23 5.19 10.93
N LEU A 38 10.30 4.08 11.68
CA LEU A 38 9.78 2.79 11.24
C LEU A 38 8.27 2.81 11.10
N THR A 39 7.54 3.45 12.02
CA THR A 39 6.09 3.60 11.90
C THR A 39 5.73 4.43 10.68
N PHE A 40 6.39 5.57 10.46
CA PHE A 40 6.16 6.41 9.29
C PHE A 40 6.39 5.65 7.96
N LEU A 41 7.48 4.89 7.85
CA LEU A 41 7.76 4.09 6.65
C LEU A 41 6.71 2.98 6.43
N ASN A 42 6.20 2.38 7.50
CA ASN A 42 5.14 1.38 7.40
C ASN A 42 3.81 2.00 6.97
N ASP A 43 3.48 3.17 7.48
CA ASP A 43 2.26 3.90 7.10
C ASP A 43 2.32 4.31 5.62
N LEU A 44 3.44 4.88 5.18
CA LEU A 44 3.69 5.22 3.77
C LEU A 44 3.60 3.99 2.86
N ARG A 45 4.19 2.86 3.27
CA ARG A 45 4.09 1.61 2.53
C ARG A 45 2.63 1.15 2.39
N THR A 46 1.86 1.28 3.46
CA THR A 46 0.46 0.87 3.49
C THR A 46 -0.38 1.75 2.56
N GLU A 47 -0.16 3.07 2.62
CA GLU A 47 -0.78 4.05 1.73
C GLU A 47 -0.47 3.76 0.25
N ILE A 48 0.80 3.51 -0.09
CA ILE A 48 1.20 3.14 -1.46
C ILE A 48 0.53 1.84 -1.91
N ILE A 49 0.45 0.82 -1.04
CA ILE A 49 -0.22 -0.44 -1.36
C ILE A 49 -1.72 -0.22 -1.59
N GLU A 50 -2.36 0.61 -0.79
CA GLU A 50 -3.77 0.96 -0.96
C GLU A 50 -4.00 1.77 -2.24
N GLU A 51 -3.14 2.74 -2.55
CA GLU A 51 -3.19 3.46 -3.82
C GLU A 51 -2.99 2.53 -5.02
N VAL A 52 -2.07 1.57 -4.95
CA VAL A 52 -1.86 0.58 -6.02
C VAL A 52 -3.06 -0.36 -6.14
N LYS A 53 -3.70 -0.75 -5.04
CA LYS A 53 -4.93 -1.55 -5.06
C LYS A 53 -6.14 -0.75 -5.57
N ASN A 54 -6.21 0.54 -5.23
CA ASN A 54 -7.30 1.44 -5.60
C ASN A 54 -7.14 2.00 -7.01
N LYS A 55 -5.92 2.03 -7.54
CA LYS A 55 -5.63 1.99 -8.97
C LYS A 55 -5.99 0.60 -9.51
N LYS A 56 -7.28 0.24 -9.39
CA LYS A 56 -7.93 -0.70 -10.29
C LYS A 56 -7.61 -0.20 -11.69
N SER A 57 -6.70 -0.93 -12.31
CA SER A 57 -6.04 -0.59 -13.55
C SER A 57 -7.05 -0.13 -14.60
N MET A 58 -6.89 1.08 -15.15
CA MET A 58 -7.58 1.48 -16.39
C MET A 58 -7.27 0.50 -17.55
N ASP A 59 -6.21 -0.31 -17.41
CA ASP A 59 -5.85 -1.42 -18.30
C ASP A 59 -6.22 -2.81 -17.75
N ASP A 60 -7.20 -2.92 -16.84
CA ASP A 60 -7.67 -4.23 -16.36
C ASP A 60 -8.33 -5.00 -17.51
N ILE A 61 -7.57 -5.92 -18.10
CA ILE A 61 -8.09 -6.89 -19.06
C ILE A 61 -8.75 -8.03 -18.28
N LEU A 62 -10.07 -8.04 -18.27
CA LEU A 62 -10.89 -9.04 -17.60
C LEU A 62 -11.16 -10.24 -18.50
N SER A 63 -10.97 -11.43 -17.93
CA SER A 63 -11.52 -12.65 -18.50
C SER A 63 -13.03 -12.72 -18.23
N PRO A 64 -13.80 -13.49 -19.02
CA PRO A 64 -15.24 -13.63 -18.81
C PRO A 64 -15.60 -14.24 -17.44
N LYS A 65 -14.70 -15.04 -16.85
CA LYS A 65 -14.86 -15.55 -15.48
C LYS A 65 -14.77 -14.42 -14.44
N GLN A 66 -13.82 -13.50 -14.62
CA GLN A 66 -13.69 -12.32 -13.75
C GLN A 66 -14.90 -11.40 -13.92
N VAL A 67 -15.32 -11.13 -15.15
CA VAL A 67 -16.54 -10.35 -15.42
C VAL A 67 -17.74 -10.96 -14.71
N ALA A 68 -17.92 -12.28 -14.82
CA ALA A 68 -19.04 -12.97 -14.18
C ALA A 68 -19.02 -12.87 -12.65
N LYS A 69 -17.82 -12.94 -12.04
CA LYS A 69 -17.64 -12.84 -10.60
C LYS A 69 -17.85 -11.40 -10.09
N GLU A 70 -17.30 -10.42 -10.79
CA GLU A 70 -17.26 -9.04 -10.33
C GLU A 70 -18.55 -8.27 -10.60
N TYR A 71 -19.13 -8.45 -11.80
CA TYR A 71 -20.35 -7.75 -12.22
C TYR A 71 -21.60 -8.61 -11.99
N GLN A 72 -21.44 -9.79 -11.36
CA GLN A 72 -22.52 -10.73 -11.05
C GLN A 72 -23.37 -11.10 -12.28
N VAL A 73 -22.76 -11.12 -13.47
CA VAL A 73 -23.44 -11.47 -14.71
C VAL A 73 -23.14 -12.92 -15.10
N SER A 74 -24.15 -13.61 -15.64
CA SER A 74 -23.91 -14.94 -16.18
C SER A 74 -22.99 -14.89 -17.41
N ARG A 75 -22.28 -15.99 -17.69
CA ARG A 75 -21.49 -16.10 -18.93
C ARG A 75 -22.33 -15.84 -20.19
N LYS A 76 -23.55 -16.37 -20.21
CA LYS A 76 -24.51 -16.17 -21.30
C LYS A 76 -24.91 -14.70 -21.46
N THR A 77 -25.03 -13.96 -20.36
CA THR A 77 -25.29 -12.52 -20.39
C THR A 77 -24.11 -11.77 -20.98
N PHE A 78 -22.88 -12.11 -20.57
CA PHE A 78 -21.67 -11.53 -21.15
C PHE A 78 -21.57 -11.79 -22.65
N ASP A 79 -21.78 -13.03 -23.11
CA ASP A 79 -21.73 -13.35 -24.54
C ASP A 79 -22.81 -12.58 -25.34
N ARG A 80 -23.99 -12.34 -24.75
CA ARG A 80 -25.00 -11.44 -25.33
C ARG A 80 -24.53 -9.99 -25.42
N MET A 81 -23.80 -9.49 -24.43
CA MET A 81 -23.23 -8.14 -24.48
C MET A 81 -22.23 -8.01 -25.63
N VAL A 82 -21.37 -9.02 -25.82
CA VAL A 82 -20.45 -9.10 -26.97
C VAL A 82 -21.21 -9.08 -28.28
N ASN A 83 -22.25 -9.91 -28.42
CA ASN A 83 -23.09 -9.92 -29.62
C ASN A 83 -23.84 -8.59 -29.85
N ASN A 84 -24.07 -7.81 -28.79
CA ASN A 84 -24.72 -6.50 -28.85
C ASN A 84 -23.72 -5.34 -29.03
N GLY A 85 -22.44 -5.63 -29.32
CA GLY A 85 -21.45 -4.61 -29.66
C GLY A 85 -20.44 -4.26 -28.56
N LEU A 86 -20.39 -5.02 -27.45
CA LEU A 86 -19.31 -4.85 -26.47
C LEU A 86 -17.95 -5.16 -27.11
N GLN A 87 -17.04 -4.18 -27.09
CA GLN A 87 -15.70 -4.32 -27.66
C GLN A 87 -14.83 -5.25 -26.83
N VAL A 88 -14.37 -6.34 -27.44
CA VAL A 88 -13.53 -7.38 -26.81
C VAL A 88 -12.18 -7.52 -27.51
N LEU A 89 -11.22 -8.07 -26.77
CA LEU A 89 -9.92 -8.48 -27.25
C LEU A 89 -9.97 -9.98 -27.56
N GLN A 90 -9.87 -10.34 -28.84
CA GLN A 90 -9.77 -11.72 -29.30
C GLN A 90 -8.79 -11.76 -30.49
N SER A 91 -7.77 -12.62 -30.41
CA SER A 91 -6.72 -12.72 -31.44
C SER A 91 -7.19 -13.42 -32.72
N HIS A 92 -7.98 -14.49 -32.57
CA HIS A 92 -8.58 -15.24 -33.68
C HIS A 92 -9.87 -15.94 -33.22
N PHE A 93 -10.65 -16.44 -34.18
CA PHE A 93 -11.87 -17.19 -33.88
C PHE A 93 -11.54 -18.42 -33.00
N GLY A 94 -12.29 -18.60 -31.91
CA GLY A 94 -12.04 -19.66 -30.92
C GLY A 94 -11.01 -19.32 -29.84
N ALA A 95 -10.25 -18.22 -29.96
CA ALA A 95 -9.35 -17.78 -28.89
C ALA A 95 -10.13 -17.30 -27.65
N SER A 96 -9.44 -17.26 -26.51
CA SER A 96 -10.00 -16.73 -25.26
C SER A 96 -10.39 -15.26 -25.41
N VAL A 97 -11.68 -14.98 -25.31
CA VAL A 97 -12.23 -13.62 -25.29
C VAL A 97 -11.82 -12.93 -24.01
N ARG A 98 -11.36 -11.68 -24.09
CA ARG A 98 -11.10 -10.82 -22.93
C ARG A 98 -11.70 -9.43 -23.18
N VAL A 99 -11.91 -8.63 -22.14
CA VAL A 99 -12.49 -7.30 -22.25
C VAL A 99 -11.73 -6.32 -21.37
N LYS A 100 -11.50 -5.09 -21.84
CA LYS A 100 -11.02 -4.03 -20.94
C LYS A 100 -12.16 -3.62 -20.02
N ARG A 101 -11.88 -3.44 -18.73
CA ARG A 101 -12.88 -2.99 -17.75
C ARG A 101 -13.59 -1.71 -18.20
N GLU A 102 -12.83 -0.74 -18.68
CA GLU A 102 -13.35 0.53 -19.23
C GLU A 102 -14.40 0.31 -20.32
N ASN A 103 -14.10 -0.54 -21.32
CA ASN A 103 -15.06 -0.84 -22.40
C ASN A 103 -16.35 -1.48 -21.87
N LEU A 104 -16.23 -2.34 -20.86
CA LEU A 104 -17.40 -2.96 -20.24
C LEU A 104 -18.24 -1.94 -19.47
N GLU A 105 -17.61 -1.08 -18.68
CA GLU A 105 -18.30 -0.06 -17.90
C GLU A 105 -18.94 1.00 -18.80
N ASN A 106 -18.23 1.46 -19.83
CA ASN A 106 -18.79 2.37 -20.84
C ASN A 106 -19.98 1.74 -21.55
N PHE A 107 -19.88 0.47 -21.97
CA PHE A 107 -20.99 -0.24 -22.62
C PHE A 107 -22.21 -0.38 -21.70
N LEU A 108 -21.99 -0.65 -20.41
CA LEU A 108 -23.07 -0.73 -19.43
C LEU A 108 -23.70 0.66 -19.24
N ASN A 109 -22.91 1.71 -19.07
CA ASN A 109 -23.37 3.08 -18.84
C ASN A 109 -24.11 3.67 -20.06
N ASP A 110 -23.59 3.48 -21.28
CA ASP A 110 -24.21 3.96 -22.52
C ASP A 110 -25.59 3.32 -22.74
N LYS A 111 -25.77 2.06 -22.34
CA LYS A 111 -27.08 1.40 -22.39
C LYS A 111 -28.11 2.01 -21.42
N TYR A 112 -27.66 2.69 -20.37
CA TYR A 112 -28.52 3.46 -19.45
C TYR A 112 -28.65 4.93 -19.84
N HIS A 113 -28.01 5.37 -20.92
CA HIS A 113 -28.16 6.70 -21.53
C HIS A 113 -28.85 6.61 -22.90
N VAL A 114 -29.95 5.84 -22.95
CA VAL A 114 -30.93 5.96 -24.03
C VAL A 114 -31.58 7.34 -23.90
N ARG A 115 -31.17 8.28 -24.75
CA ARG A 115 -31.99 9.43 -25.14
C ARG A 115 -33.06 8.97 -26.12
#